data_AF-A0A953RI17-F1
#
_entry.id   AF-A0A953RI17-F1
#
_cell.length_a   1.000
_cell.length_b   1.000
_cell.length_c   1.000
_cell.angle_alpha   90.00
_cell.angle_beta   90.00
_cell.angle_gamma   90.00
#
_symmetry.space_group_name_H-M   'P 1'
#
loop_
_entity.id
_entity.type
_entity.pdbx_description
1 polymer ?
#
loop_
_entity_poly.entity_id
_entity_poly.type
_entity_poly.pdbx_seq_one_letter_code
_entity_poly.pdbx_strand_id
1 'polypeptide(L)'
;MDSGWAAIIGSIVGGLGTFGATWLNAHLSRKRPDPADETAKRLLKEMLGKPEWKWRKFRSMSNVVGLSEERTRQLLLEIGARGSETNPELWGLISRNPLPAKKGDLDATLEY
;
A
#
# COMPACT_ATOMS: atom_id res chain seq x y z
N MET A 1 -25.11 -10.56 -5.14
CA MET A 1 -23.69 -10.58 -4.71
C MET A 1 -22.97 -9.58 -5.60
N ASP A 2 -22.52 -8.49 -4.98
CA ASP A 2 -22.26 -7.20 -5.61
C ASP A 2 -21.04 -7.19 -6.54
N SER A 3 -21.29 -6.94 -7.83
CA SER A 3 -20.30 -6.86 -8.91
C SER A 3 -19.63 -5.48 -9.01
N GLY A 4 -19.48 -4.76 -7.89
CA GLY A 4 -18.99 -3.37 -7.86
C GLY A 4 -17.47 -3.20 -7.95
N TRP A 5 -16.70 -4.29 -7.91
CA TRP A 5 -15.22 -4.24 -7.90
C TRP A 5 -14.58 -4.36 -9.28
N ALA A 6 -15.28 -4.85 -10.30
CA ALA A 6 -14.70 -5.05 -11.63
C ALA A 6 -14.40 -3.73 -12.37
N ALA A 7 -15.14 -2.65 -12.08
CA ALA A 7 -14.92 -1.34 -12.71
C ALA A 7 -13.77 -0.54 -12.07
N ILE A 8 -13.48 -0.76 -10.78
CA ILE A 8 -12.47 0.02 -10.03
C ILE A 8 -11.04 -0.44 -10.35
N ILE A 9 -10.87 -1.67 -10.84
CA ILE A 9 -9.55 -2.22 -11.20
C ILE A 9 -9.00 -1.54 -12.48
N GLY A 10 -9.86 -1.01 -13.35
CA GLY A 10 -9.45 -0.40 -14.62
C GLY A 10 -8.86 1.01 -14.51
N SER A 11 -9.25 1.82 -13.53
CA SER A 11 -8.92 3.26 -13.50
C SER A 11 -7.85 3.66 -12.48
N ILE A 12 -7.42 2.77 -11.57
CA ILE A 12 -6.32 3.02 -10.61
C ILE A 12 -4.93 2.88 -11.28
N VAL A 13 -4.87 2.59 -12.58
CA VAL A 13 -3.61 2.37 -13.31
C VAL A 13 -2.89 3.69 -13.66
N GLY A 14 -3.59 4.82 -13.76
CA GLY A 14 -3.02 6.03 -14.36
C GLY A 14 -2.13 6.91 -13.44
N GLY A 15 -2.54 7.14 -12.19
CA GLY A 15 -1.95 8.22 -11.37
C GLY A 15 -0.89 7.78 -10.37
N LEU A 16 -1.03 6.58 -9.80
CA LEU A 16 -0.13 6.04 -8.77
C LEU A 16 0.69 4.85 -9.25
N GLY A 17 0.30 4.26 -10.38
CA GLY A 17 1.13 3.33 -11.13
C GLY A 17 2.49 3.96 -11.42
N THR A 18 2.55 5.23 -11.82
CA THR A 18 3.82 5.88 -12.19
C THR A 18 4.78 6.04 -11.00
N PHE A 19 4.34 6.49 -9.83
CA PHE A 19 5.24 6.67 -8.67
C PHE A 19 5.59 5.35 -7.99
N GLY A 20 4.62 4.45 -7.81
CA GLY A 20 4.85 3.12 -7.27
C GLY A 20 5.69 2.25 -8.19
N ALA A 21 5.42 2.24 -9.50
CA ALA A 21 6.19 1.48 -10.48
C ALA A 21 7.56 2.10 -10.73
N THR A 22 7.74 3.43 -10.74
CA THR A 22 9.07 4.03 -10.89
C THR A 22 9.95 3.70 -9.69
N TRP A 23 9.42 3.73 -8.48
CA TRP A 23 10.17 3.35 -7.28
C TRP A 23 10.43 1.84 -7.20
N LEU A 24 9.42 1.01 -7.51
CA LEU A 24 9.54 -0.45 -7.61
C LEU A 24 10.58 -0.86 -8.66
N ASN A 25 10.56 -0.24 -9.85
CA ASN A 25 11.47 -0.54 -10.96
C ASN A 25 12.90 -0.02 -10.70
N ALA A 26 13.04 1.14 -10.05
CA ALA A 26 14.33 1.66 -9.59
C ALA A 26 14.95 0.79 -8.48
N HIS A 27 14.15 0.11 -7.66
CA HIS A 27 14.64 -0.81 -6.62
C HIS A 27 14.80 -2.26 -7.10
N LEU A 28 14.00 -2.72 -8.07
CA LEU A 28 14.22 -3.98 -8.78
C LEU A 28 15.59 -3.99 -9.48
N SER A 29 16.07 -2.81 -9.85
CA SER A 29 17.42 -2.57 -10.40
C SER A 29 18.52 -2.56 -9.32
N ARG A 30 18.20 -2.56 -8.02
CA ARG A 30 19.19 -2.64 -6.94
C ARG A 30 19.56 -4.10 -6.65
N LYS A 31 20.86 -4.36 -6.73
CA LYS A 31 21.54 -5.64 -6.57
C LYS A 31 21.11 -6.38 -5.30
N ARG A 32 20.53 -7.57 -5.51
CA ARG A 32 20.22 -8.66 -4.56
C ARG A 32 19.36 -8.26 -3.34
N PRO A 33 18.10 -8.73 -3.25
CA PRO A 33 17.29 -8.52 -2.06
C PRO A 33 17.94 -9.20 -0.85
N ASP A 34 18.04 -8.48 0.27
CA ASP A 34 18.45 -9.07 1.55
C ASP A 34 17.37 -10.09 1.96
N PRO A 35 17.72 -11.36 2.26
CA PRO A 35 16.78 -12.35 2.77
C PRO A 35 15.98 -11.88 4.00
N ALA A 36 16.57 -10.99 4.81
CA ALA A 36 15.90 -10.39 5.96
C ALA A 36 14.76 -9.46 5.53
N ASP A 37 14.95 -8.67 4.47
CA ASP A 37 13.92 -7.77 3.96
C ASP A 37 12.74 -8.53 3.37
N GLU A 38 12.98 -9.62 2.66
CA GLU A 38 11.89 -10.47 2.12
C GLU A 38 11.06 -11.10 3.24
N THR A 39 11.74 -11.56 4.30
CA THR A 39 11.07 -12.09 5.49
C THR A 39 10.24 -10.99 6.18
N ALA A 40 10.80 -9.79 6.30
CA ALA A 40 10.11 -8.64 6.87
C ALA A 40 8.89 -8.22 6.04
N LYS A 41 9.01 -8.16 4.71
CA LYS A 41 7.88 -7.88 3.80
C LYS A 41 6.76 -8.89 3.94
N ARG A 42 7.09 -10.19 4.03
CA ARG A 42 6.10 -11.25 4.25
C ARG A 42 5.35 -11.06 5.57
N LEU A 43 6.08 -10.78 6.66
CA LEU A 43 5.49 -10.55 7.97
C LEU A 43 4.58 -9.32 7.99
N LEU A 44 5.03 -8.20 7.41
CA LEU A 44 4.23 -6.98 7.28
C LEU A 44 2.96 -7.23 6.47
N LYS A 45 3.05 -7.96 5.35
CA LYS A 45 1.90 -8.31 4.51
C LYS A 45 0.90 -9.19 5.26
N GLU A 46 1.37 -10.16 6.04
CA GLU A 46 0.51 -10.99 6.89
C GLU A 46 -0.20 -10.16 7.97
N MET A 47 0.54 -9.29 8.66
CA MET A 47 0.00 -8.42 9.70
C MET A 47 -1.09 -7.48 9.18
N LEU A 48 -0.91 -6.92 7.98
CA LEU A 48 -1.88 -6.03 7.32
C LEU A 48 -3.00 -6.77 6.60
N GLY A 49 -2.79 -8.04 6.26
CA GLY A 49 -3.76 -8.89 5.56
C GLY A 49 -4.84 -9.46 6.48
N LYS A 50 -4.61 -9.50 7.80
CA LYS A 50 -5.56 -10.05 8.77
C LYS A 50 -6.90 -9.29 8.75
N PRO A 51 -8.05 -10.00 8.69
CA PRO A 51 -9.36 -9.38 8.54
C PRO A 51 -9.74 -8.47 9.71
N GLU A 52 -9.26 -8.79 10.91
CA GLU A 52 -9.49 -8.04 12.16
C GLU A 52 -8.98 -6.60 12.11
N TRP A 53 -7.98 -6.31 11.27
CA TRP A 53 -7.35 -5.00 11.20
C TRP A 53 -7.36 -4.46 9.78
N LYS A 54 -8.11 -3.38 9.57
CA LYS A 54 -8.06 -2.60 8.32
C LYS A 54 -6.84 -1.66 8.33
N TRP A 55 -6.58 -1.04 9.46
CA TRP A 55 -5.44 -0.18 9.74
C TRP A 55 -4.64 -0.73 10.92
N ARG A 56 -3.31 -0.62 10.86
CA ARG A 56 -2.40 -1.05 11.94
C ARG A 56 -1.47 0.08 12.35
N LYS A 57 -1.12 0.10 13.63
CA LYS A 57 -0.15 1.06 14.18
C LYS A 57 1.24 0.78 13.63
N PHE A 58 1.87 1.79 13.06
CA PHE A 58 3.20 1.75 12.48
C PHE A 58 4.26 1.27 13.48
N ARG A 59 4.28 1.86 14.68
CA ARG A 59 5.22 1.46 15.74
C ARG A 59 5.10 0.00 16.13
N SER A 60 3.89 -0.56 16.12
CA SER A 60 3.69 -2.00 16.38
C SER A 60 4.30 -2.85 15.29
N MET A 61 4.15 -2.44 14.02
CA MET A 61 4.78 -3.15 12.91
C MET A 61 6.30 -3.06 13.00
N SER A 62 6.88 -1.87 13.17
CA SER A 62 8.33 -1.68 13.30
C SER A 62 8.94 -2.55 14.40
N ASN A 63 8.28 -2.62 15.57
CA ASN A 63 8.70 -3.49 16.67
C ASN A 63 8.63 -4.98 16.31
N VAL A 64 7.57 -5.41 15.60
CA VAL A 64 7.39 -6.83 15.25
C VAL A 64 8.38 -7.30 14.20
N VAL A 65 8.70 -6.47 13.20
CA VAL A 65 9.76 -6.79 12.23
C VAL A 65 11.17 -6.54 12.79
N GLY A 66 11.32 -5.79 13.88
CA GLY A 66 12.61 -5.51 14.51
C GLY A 66 13.50 -4.57 13.68
N LEU A 67 12.91 -3.76 12.80
CA LEU A 67 13.62 -2.85 11.91
C LEU A 67 13.44 -1.39 12.35
N SER A 68 14.32 -0.51 11.87
CA SER A 68 14.14 0.92 12.06
C SER A 68 12.84 1.41 11.42
N GLU A 69 12.33 2.54 11.91
CA GLU A 69 11.12 3.14 11.37
C GLU A 69 11.32 3.50 9.87
N GLU A 70 12.47 4.06 9.51
CA GLU A 70 12.78 4.40 8.12
C GLU A 70 12.74 3.18 7.21
N ARG A 71 13.35 2.06 7.64
CA ARG A 71 13.36 0.83 6.86
C ARG A 71 11.97 0.21 6.78
N THR A 72 11.24 0.17 7.89
CA THR A 72 9.87 -0.34 7.93
C THR A 72 8.96 0.45 6.98
N ARG A 73 9.11 1.79 6.92
CA ARG A 73 8.35 2.65 6.01
C ARG A 73 8.65 2.33 4.55
N GLN A 74 9.92 2.12 4.20
CA GLN A 74 10.30 1.71 2.85
C GLN A 74 9.67 0.37 2.48
N LEU A 75 9.80 -0.65 3.33
CA LEU A 75 9.23 -1.98 3.09
C LEU A 75 7.70 -1.96 2.98
N LEU A 76 7.03 -1.12 3.77
CA LEU A 76 5.58 -0.91 3.67
C LEU A 76 5.18 -0.37 2.29
N LEU A 77 5.92 0.61 1.77
CA LEU A 77 5.69 1.12 0.41
C LEU A 77 5.98 0.03 -0.64
N GLU A 78 7.01 -0.80 -0.46
CA GLU A 78 7.33 -1.92 -1.37
C GLU A 78 6.17 -2.91 -1.48
N ILE A 79 5.49 -3.21 -0.38
CA ILE A 79 4.35 -4.16 -0.38
C ILE A 79 3.01 -3.51 -0.75
N GLY A 80 3.01 -2.25 -1.20
CA GLY A 80 1.80 -1.54 -1.58
C GLY A 80 0.92 -1.13 -0.39
N ALA A 81 1.53 -0.85 0.76
CA ALA A 81 0.86 -0.21 1.89
C ALA A 81 0.97 1.32 1.81
N ARG A 82 0.06 2.00 2.50
CA ARG A 82 0.06 3.46 2.68
C ARG A 82 -0.19 3.84 4.12
N GLY A 83 0.25 5.05 4.50
CA GLY A 83 -0.19 5.72 5.71
C GLY A 83 -1.63 6.24 5.58
N SER A 84 -2.32 6.41 6.71
CA SER A 84 -3.62 7.07 6.77
C SER A 84 -3.46 8.59 6.66
N GLU A 85 -4.35 9.23 5.91
CA GLU A 85 -4.44 10.69 5.81
C GLU A 85 -4.94 11.34 7.11
N THR A 86 -5.77 10.62 7.87
CA THR A 86 -6.37 11.15 9.11
C THR A 86 -5.54 10.84 10.34
N ASN A 87 -4.64 9.85 10.26
CA ASN A 87 -3.81 9.46 11.39
C ASN A 87 -2.42 8.98 10.91
N PRO A 88 -1.35 9.76 11.12
CA PRO A 88 -0.02 9.42 10.62
C PRO A 88 0.58 8.16 11.26
N GLU A 89 0.04 7.69 12.39
CA GLU A 89 0.48 6.44 13.03
C GLU A 89 -0.12 5.19 12.39
N LEU A 90 -1.12 5.31 11.53
CA LEU A 90 -1.85 4.19 10.96
C LEU A 90 -1.41 3.90 9.53
N TRP A 91 -1.25 2.62 9.25
CA TRP A 91 -0.85 2.11 7.93
C TRP A 91 -1.72 0.92 7.54
N GLY A 92 -1.91 0.73 6.23
CA GLY A 92 -2.72 -0.36 5.70
C GLY A 92 -2.42 -0.63 4.23
N LEU A 93 -2.75 -1.84 3.76
CA LEU A 93 -2.63 -2.18 2.34
C LEU A 93 -3.57 -1.29 1.51
N ILE A 94 -3.09 -0.76 0.39
CA ILE A 94 -3.90 0.06 -0.54
C ILE A 94 -5.10 -0.75 -1.05
N SER A 95 -4.94 -2.05 -1.29
CA SER A 95 -6.02 -2.95 -1.68
C SER A 95 -7.16 -3.06 -0.65
N ARG A 96 -6.89 -2.75 0.63
CA ARG A 96 -7.87 -2.75 1.72
C ARG A 96 -8.33 -1.34 2.09
N ASN A 97 -7.46 -0.34 1.87
CA ASN A 97 -7.68 1.07 2.19
C ASN A 97 -7.35 1.92 0.97
N PRO A 98 -8.24 1.93 -0.04
CA PRO A 98 -8.01 2.74 -1.23
C PRO A 98 -7.95 4.22 -0.87
N LEU A 99 -7.24 4.98 -1.69
CA LEU A 99 -7.24 6.43 -1.61
C LEU A 99 -8.64 6.97 -1.94
N PRO A 100 -9.08 8.07 -1.31
CA PRO A 100 -10.33 8.71 -1.67
C PRO A 100 -10.27 9.13 -3.15
N ALA A 101 -11.36 8.88 -3.88
CA ALA A 101 -11.49 9.35 -5.25
C ALA A 101 -11.46 10.88 -5.28
N LYS A 102 -10.78 11.47 -6.27
CA LYS A 102 -10.78 12.91 -6.45
C LYS A 102 -12.17 13.31 -6.94
N LYS A 103 -12.77 14.34 -6.32
CA LYS A 103 -14.15 14.77 -6.62
C LYS A 103 -14.39 15.08 -8.12
N GLY A 104 -13.36 15.44 -8.88
CA GLY A 104 -13.44 15.72 -10.31
C GLY A 104 -13.43 14.50 -11.25
N ASP A 105 -13.20 13.28 -10.74
CA ASP A 105 -13.15 12.07 -11.57
C ASP A 105 -14.55 11.45 -11.77
N LEU A 106 -15.54 11.86 -10.95
CA LEU A 106 -16.92 11.35 -10.97
C LEU A 106 -17.83 12.12 -11.95
N ASP A 107 -17.54 13.40 -12.19
CA ASP A 107 -18.32 14.25 -13.09
C ASP A 107 -18.12 13.86 -14.56
N ALA A 108 -16.95 13.31 -14.92
CA ALA A 108 -16.65 12.85 -16.28
C ALA A 108 -17.35 11.54 -16.70
N THR A 109 -17.96 10.83 -15.74
CA THR A 109 -18.66 9.55 -15.98
C THR A 109 -20.19 9.68 -16.07
N LEU A 110 -20.73 10.89 -15.88
CA LEU A 110 -22.18 11.14 -15.91
C LEU A 110 -22.64 11.94 -17.15
N GLU A 111 -21.73 12.26 -18.09
CA GLU A 111 -22.05 12.95 -19.35
C GLU A 111 -22.14 12.01 -20.58
N TYR A 112 -22.56 10.75 -20.40
CA TYR A 112 -22.90 9.87 -21.53
C TYR A 112 -24.23 9.14 -21.30
#